data_AF-A0A520HBA9-F1
#
_entry.id   AF-A0A520HBA9-F1
#
_cell.length_a   1.000
_cell.length_b   1.000
_cell.length_c   1.000
_cell.angle_alpha   90.00
_cell.angle_beta   90.00
_cell.angle_gamma   90.00
#
_symmetry.space_group_name_H-M   'P 1'
#
loop_
_entity.id
_entity.type
_entity.pdbx_description
1 polymer ?
#
loop_
_entity_poly.entity_id
_entity_poly.type
_entity_poly.pdbx_seq_one_letter_code
_entity_poly.pdbx_strand_id
1 'polypeptide(L)'
;AQTRQRAGQKVEKRKGSGVAVLPGKLTDCESKDIAHNEVFLVEGDSAGGSAKMGRDKESQAVLPLRGKVLNTWEVERDRLFANTEIHDISVAIGVDPHGPADTPDMGGLRYGKVCILSDADVDGSHIQVLLLTLFFRHFPKLIEAGHVYVAKPPLFRVDAPARGRKPASKAYALDEGELVAILDKLRKDGVREGAWSISRFKGLGEMSAEQLWETTLNPDTRRLLQVRLGRFGFADTQGEITKLMGKGEAAARRELMELRADDVEIDV
;
A
#
# COMPACT_ATOMS: atom_id res chain seq x y z
N ALA A 1 -25.88 -37.99 -2.68
CA ALA A 1 -24.86 -38.20 -3.73
C ALA A 1 -24.15 -36.91 -4.18
N GLN A 2 -24.67 -35.71 -3.94
CA GLN A 2 -24.07 -34.43 -4.38
C GLN A 2 -23.02 -33.81 -3.43
N THR A 3 -22.84 -34.34 -2.21
CA THR A 3 -21.86 -33.82 -1.23
C THR A 3 -20.43 -34.31 -1.48
N ARG A 4 -20.21 -35.24 -2.42
CA ARG A 4 -18.90 -35.86 -2.71
C ARG A 4 -18.14 -35.26 -3.90
N GLN A 5 -18.71 -34.29 -4.62
CA GLN A 5 -18.06 -33.66 -5.79
C GLN A 5 -17.42 -32.29 -5.51
N ARG A 6 -17.46 -31.79 -4.26
CA ARG A 6 -16.77 -30.54 -3.84
C ARG A 6 -15.42 -30.78 -3.17
N ALA A 7 -14.81 -31.94 -3.37
CA ALA A 7 -13.44 -32.23 -2.91
C ALA A 7 -12.40 -31.73 -3.95
N GLY A 8 -12.53 -30.48 -4.37
CA GLY A 8 -11.55 -29.83 -5.24
C GLY A 8 -10.40 -29.29 -4.40
N GLN A 9 -9.27 -30.01 -4.42
CA GLN A 9 -7.93 -29.62 -3.96
C GLN A 9 -7.89 -28.60 -2.82
N LYS A 10 -8.15 -29.07 -1.60
CA LYS A 10 -7.67 -28.39 -0.39
C LYS A 10 -6.15 -28.52 -0.43
N VAL A 11 -5.43 -27.42 -0.68
CA VAL A 11 -3.97 -27.41 -0.58
C VAL A 11 -3.62 -27.51 0.90
N GLU A 12 -3.43 -28.74 1.38
CA GLU A 12 -2.97 -28.97 2.75
C GLU A 12 -1.53 -28.49 2.90
N LYS A 13 -1.34 -27.51 3.80
CA LYS A 13 -0.03 -27.05 4.26
C LYS A 13 0.69 -28.27 4.83
N ARG A 14 1.76 -28.74 4.17
CA ARG A 14 2.64 -29.75 4.77
C ARG A 14 3.12 -29.17 6.10
N LYS A 15 2.75 -29.79 7.23
CA LYS A 15 3.35 -29.50 8.53
C LYS A 15 4.81 -29.95 8.51
N GLY A 16 5.66 -29.13 7.92
CA GLY A 16 7.10 -29.25 7.99
C GLY A 16 7.61 -28.57 9.25
N SER A 17 8.36 -29.29 10.06
CA SER A 17 9.24 -28.74 11.07
C SER A 17 10.29 -27.83 10.42
N GLY A 18 10.44 -26.59 10.90
CA GLY A 18 11.64 -25.76 10.70
C GLY A 18 11.54 -24.74 9.57
N VAL A 19 11.45 -23.46 9.96
CA VAL A 19 11.62 -22.24 9.13
C VAL A 19 10.67 -22.14 7.92
N ALA A 20 9.63 -21.31 8.03
CA ALA A 20 8.83 -20.92 6.87
C ALA A 20 9.76 -20.30 5.81
N VAL A 21 9.78 -20.91 4.61
CA VAL A 21 10.52 -20.38 3.48
C VAL A 21 9.85 -19.09 3.02
N LEU A 22 10.58 -17.99 3.08
CA LEU A 22 10.08 -16.69 2.67
C LEU A 22 9.85 -16.64 1.15
N PRO A 23 8.93 -15.79 0.66
CA PRO A 23 8.72 -15.63 -0.78
C PRO A 23 10.02 -15.23 -1.47
N GLY A 24 10.35 -15.86 -2.60
CA GLY A 24 11.61 -15.59 -3.31
C GLY A 24 11.75 -14.15 -3.82
N LYS A 25 10.63 -13.45 -4.00
CA LYS A 25 10.60 -12.04 -4.40
C LYS A 25 10.70 -11.05 -3.22
N LEU A 26 10.51 -11.52 -1.99
CA LEU A 26 10.67 -10.69 -0.79
C LEU A 26 12.15 -10.34 -0.63
N THR A 27 12.43 -9.05 -0.53
CA THR A 27 13.73 -8.58 -0.05
C THR A 27 13.59 -8.19 1.41
N ASP A 28 14.16 -9.01 2.31
CA ASP A 28 13.95 -8.88 3.74
C ASP A 28 14.86 -7.82 4.41
N CYS A 29 14.51 -7.45 5.64
CA CYS A 29 15.32 -6.61 6.54
C CYS A 29 16.11 -7.45 7.55
N GLU A 30 17.13 -6.86 8.17
CA GLU A 30 18.00 -7.54 9.14
C GLU A 30 17.36 -7.62 10.53
N SER A 31 16.64 -6.57 10.93
CA SER A 31 15.97 -6.47 12.21
C SER A 31 14.73 -7.37 12.30
N LYS A 32 14.60 -8.03 13.46
CA LYS A 32 13.42 -8.82 13.85
C LYS A 32 12.54 -8.09 14.85
N ASP A 33 12.89 -6.86 15.20
CA ASP A 33 12.13 -6.08 16.17
C ASP A 33 10.91 -5.42 15.50
N ILE A 34 9.73 -5.95 15.83
CA ILE A 34 8.44 -5.47 15.32
C ILE A 34 8.08 -4.07 15.80
N ALA A 35 8.79 -3.50 16.76
CA ALA A 35 8.59 -2.08 17.11
C ALA A 35 9.15 -1.14 16.02
N HIS A 36 10.11 -1.62 15.22
CA HIS A 36 10.89 -0.79 14.30
C HIS A 36 10.80 -1.25 12.85
N ASN A 37 10.61 -2.54 12.60
CA ASN A 37 10.65 -3.07 11.25
C ASN A 37 9.31 -2.91 10.52
N GLU A 38 9.40 -2.91 9.20
CA GLU A 38 8.28 -2.67 8.31
C GLU A 38 8.47 -3.38 6.97
N VAL A 39 7.36 -3.70 6.30
CA VAL A 39 7.37 -4.24 4.95
C VAL A 39 6.56 -3.35 4.02
N PHE A 40 7.11 -3.04 2.86
CA PHE A 40 6.44 -2.33 1.79
C PHE A 40 5.92 -3.32 0.75
N LEU A 41 4.60 -3.34 0.56
CA LEU A 41 3.92 -4.02 -0.54
C LEU A 41 3.91 -3.06 -1.73
N VAL A 42 4.81 -3.28 -2.69
CA VAL A 42 5.08 -2.32 -3.76
C VAL A 42 4.40 -2.74 -5.05
N GLU A 43 3.71 -1.81 -5.71
CA GLU A 43 3.16 -2.01 -7.04
C GLU A 43 4.26 -2.15 -8.09
N GLY A 44 4.37 -3.34 -8.69
CA GLY A 44 5.26 -3.60 -9.82
C GLY A 44 6.73 -3.88 -9.45
N ASP A 45 7.39 -4.66 -10.31
CA ASP A 45 8.81 -5.00 -10.14
C ASP A 45 9.73 -3.78 -10.30
N SER A 46 9.35 -2.81 -11.15
CA SER A 46 10.16 -1.61 -11.42
C SER A 46 10.31 -0.74 -10.17
N ALA A 47 9.17 -0.32 -9.60
CA ALA A 47 9.16 0.43 -8.35
C ALA A 47 9.73 -0.40 -7.19
N GLY A 48 9.46 -1.71 -7.15
CA GLY A 48 10.07 -2.63 -6.18
C GLY A 48 11.60 -2.66 -6.25
N GLY A 49 12.19 -2.56 -7.45
CA GLY A 49 13.63 -2.46 -7.66
C GLY A 49 14.20 -1.16 -7.09
N SER A 50 13.59 -0.02 -7.40
CA SER A 50 14.00 1.28 -6.84
C SER A 50 13.85 1.33 -5.32
N ALA A 51 12.73 0.83 -4.79
CA ALA A 51 12.49 0.74 -3.35
C ALA A 51 13.51 -0.17 -2.66
N LYS A 52 13.84 -1.32 -3.26
CA LYS A 52 14.88 -2.22 -2.76
C LYS A 52 16.25 -1.54 -2.64
N MET A 53 16.59 -0.67 -3.58
CA MET A 53 17.86 0.06 -3.57
C MET A 53 17.86 1.22 -2.57
N GLY A 54 16.73 1.90 -2.40
CA GLY A 54 16.60 3.09 -1.54
C GLY A 54 16.27 2.80 -0.08
N ARG A 55 15.83 1.59 0.27
CA ARG A 55 15.41 1.23 1.62
C ARG A 55 16.56 1.25 2.63
N ASP A 56 16.21 1.44 3.89
CA ASP A 56 17.06 1.04 5.01
C ASP A 56 17.02 -0.49 5.16
N LYS A 57 18.19 -1.13 5.01
CA LYS A 57 18.29 -2.59 5.04
C LYS A 57 18.08 -3.18 6.43
N GLU A 58 18.34 -2.38 7.46
CA GLU A 58 18.19 -2.80 8.85
C GLU A 58 16.71 -3.00 9.18
N SER A 59 15.84 -2.04 8.82
CA SER A 59 14.46 -2.01 9.31
C SER A 59 13.38 -2.25 8.24
N GLN A 60 13.67 -2.11 6.94
CA GLN A 60 12.63 -2.08 5.90
C GLN A 60 12.73 -3.26 4.95
N ALA A 61 11.68 -4.07 4.81
CA ALA A 61 11.54 -5.10 3.81
C ALA A 61 10.71 -4.60 2.61
N VAL A 62 10.91 -5.21 1.44
CA VAL A 62 10.19 -4.86 0.19
C VAL A 62 9.65 -6.13 -0.46
N LEU A 63 8.35 -6.16 -0.71
CA LEU A 63 7.65 -7.22 -1.43
C LEU A 63 6.98 -6.64 -2.69
N PRO A 64 7.57 -6.79 -3.88
CA PRO A 64 6.94 -6.34 -5.12
C PRO A 64 5.75 -7.24 -5.48
N LEU A 65 4.67 -6.62 -5.95
CA LEU A 65 3.46 -7.28 -6.41
C LEU A 65 3.34 -7.17 -7.93
N ARG A 66 2.98 -8.27 -8.59
CA ARG A 66 2.90 -8.33 -10.05
C ARG A 66 1.47 -8.35 -10.53
N GLY A 67 1.14 -7.38 -11.39
CA GLY A 67 -0.20 -7.23 -11.94
C GLY A 67 -1.23 -6.84 -10.89
N LYS A 68 -2.50 -6.86 -11.26
CA LYS A 68 -3.60 -6.53 -10.36
C LYS A 68 -3.80 -7.66 -9.36
N VAL A 69 -3.85 -7.30 -8.08
CA VAL A 69 -4.14 -8.25 -6.99
C VAL A 69 -5.53 -8.84 -7.19
N LEU A 70 -5.72 -10.11 -6.86
CA LEU A 70 -7.03 -10.75 -6.93
C LEU A 70 -8.02 -10.05 -5.99
N ASN A 71 -9.21 -9.72 -6.49
CA ASN A 71 -10.32 -9.32 -5.62
C ASN A 71 -10.74 -10.52 -4.74
N THR A 72 -10.49 -10.41 -3.44
CA THR A 72 -10.71 -11.49 -2.46
C THR A 72 -12.02 -11.41 -1.69
N TRP A 73 -12.90 -10.45 -2.01
CA TRP A 73 -14.11 -10.19 -1.23
C TRP A 73 -15.00 -11.43 -1.05
N GLU A 74 -15.27 -12.10 -2.18
CA GLU A 74 -16.09 -13.31 -2.26
C GLU A 74 -15.23 -14.59 -2.40
N VAL A 75 -13.93 -14.50 -2.08
CA VAL A 75 -13.02 -15.65 -2.13
C VAL A 75 -12.94 -16.27 -0.74
N GLU A 76 -13.29 -17.55 -0.65
CA GLU A 76 -13.16 -18.32 0.59
C GLU A 76 -11.69 -18.50 0.99
N ARG A 77 -11.44 -18.51 2.30
CA ARG A 77 -10.09 -18.60 2.90
C ARG A 77 -9.26 -19.74 2.34
N ASP A 78 -9.86 -20.93 2.22
CA ASP A 78 -9.20 -22.14 1.70
C ASP A 78 -8.71 -22.01 0.25
N ARG A 79 -9.21 -21.03 -0.52
CA ARG A 79 -8.81 -20.80 -1.91
C ARG A 79 -7.88 -19.60 -2.10
N LEU A 80 -7.59 -18.83 -1.06
CA LEU A 80 -6.71 -17.66 -1.16
C LEU A 80 -5.32 -18.04 -1.67
N PHE A 81 -4.78 -19.15 -1.17
CA PHE A 81 -3.43 -19.61 -1.50
C PHE A 81 -3.31 -20.22 -2.90
N ALA A 82 -4.41 -20.34 -3.66
CA ALA A 82 -4.33 -20.63 -5.10
C ALA A 82 -3.74 -19.45 -5.88
N ASN A 83 -3.77 -18.24 -5.31
CA ASN A 83 -3.12 -17.06 -5.85
C ASN A 83 -1.76 -16.85 -5.17
N THR A 84 -0.69 -16.86 -5.97
CA THR A 84 0.69 -16.72 -5.49
C THR A 84 0.93 -15.38 -4.79
N GLU A 85 0.35 -14.27 -5.27
CA GLU A 85 0.55 -12.95 -4.67
C GLU A 85 -0.01 -12.89 -3.24
N ILE A 86 -1.21 -13.41 -3.01
CA ILE A 86 -1.83 -13.45 -1.69
C ILE A 86 -1.12 -14.44 -0.76
N HIS A 87 -0.73 -15.60 -1.30
CA HIS A 87 0.09 -16.56 -0.57
C HIS A 87 1.39 -15.89 -0.07
N ASP A 88 2.10 -15.19 -0.95
CA ASP A 88 3.36 -14.55 -0.63
C ASP A 88 3.18 -13.43 0.41
N ILE A 89 2.10 -12.65 0.32
CA ILE A 89 1.76 -11.63 1.35
C ILE A 89 1.56 -12.31 2.71
N SER A 90 0.75 -13.37 2.78
CA SER A 90 0.47 -14.06 4.05
C SER A 90 1.75 -14.67 4.66
N VAL A 91 2.58 -15.32 3.84
CA VAL A 91 3.86 -15.89 4.30
C VAL A 91 4.84 -14.81 4.72
N ALA A 92 4.94 -13.70 3.99
CA ALA A 92 5.82 -12.59 4.35
C ALA A 92 5.43 -11.98 5.70
N ILE A 93 4.14 -11.72 5.92
CA ILE A 93 3.62 -11.14 7.17
C ILE A 93 3.75 -12.14 8.33
N GLY A 94 3.58 -13.43 8.08
CA GLY A 94 3.69 -14.50 9.08
C GLY A 94 2.42 -14.71 9.91
N VAL A 95 1.29 -14.18 9.44
CA VAL A 95 -0.04 -14.37 10.06
C VAL A 95 -0.95 -15.08 9.05
N ASP A 96 -1.67 -16.10 9.52
CA ASP A 96 -2.61 -16.85 8.68
C ASP A 96 -3.94 -16.06 8.48
N PRO A 97 -4.64 -16.24 7.34
CA PRO A 97 -5.92 -15.60 7.08
C PRO A 97 -7.00 -15.95 8.12
N HIS A 98 -7.74 -14.95 8.60
CA HIS A 98 -8.73 -15.09 9.66
C HIS A 98 -9.90 -14.12 9.49
N GLY A 99 -11.02 -14.41 10.14
CA GLY A 99 -12.19 -13.54 10.20
C GLY A 99 -12.18 -12.60 11.42
N PRO A 100 -13.15 -11.68 11.51
CA PRO A 100 -13.20 -10.67 12.58
C PRO A 100 -13.49 -11.26 13.97
N ALA A 101 -14.16 -12.43 14.03
CA ALA A 101 -14.46 -13.13 15.28
C ALA A 101 -13.37 -14.14 15.69
N ASP A 102 -12.37 -14.36 14.82
CA ASP A 102 -11.30 -15.31 15.10
C ASP A 102 -10.22 -14.67 15.99
N THR A 103 -9.45 -15.50 16.70
CA THR A 103 -8.29 -15.07 17.49
C THR A 103 -7.03 -15.70 16.87
N PRO A 104 -6.42 -15.04 15.86
CA PRO A 104 -5.23 -15.58 15.19
C PRO A 104 -4.02 -15.56 16.14
N ASP A 105 -3.09 -16.49 15.91
CA ASP A 105 -1.77 -16.41 16.53
C ASP A 105 -0.95 -15.29 15.86
N MET A 106 -0.61 -14.27 16.64
CA MET A 106 0.19 -13.12 16.19
C MET A 106 1.68 -13.29 16.52
N GLY A 107 2.08 -14.39 17.18
CA GLY A 107 3.48 -14.66 17.52
C GLY A 107 4.38 -14.87 16.29
N GLY A 108 3.77 -15.19 15.14
CA GLY A 108 4.46 -15.27 13.85
C GLY A 108 4.60 -13.93 13.11
N LEU A 109 4.03 -12.83 13.62
CA LEU A 109 4.08 -11.53 12.96
C LEU A 109 5.53 -11.07 12.77
N ARG A 110 5.92 -10.85 11.52
CA ARG A 110 7.31 -10.54 11.16
C ARG A 110 7.59 -9.05 11.09
N TYR A 111 6.58 -8.24 10.78
CA TYR A 111 6.74 -6.81 10.55
C TYR A 111 5.76 -5.98 11.39
N GLY A 112 6.26 -4.95 12.06
CA GLY A 112 5.47 -4.00 12.82
C GLY A 112 4.53 -3.15 12.00
N LYS A 113 4.95 -2.82 10.77
CA LYS A 113 4.13 -2.09 9.81
C LYS A 113 4.09 -2.82 8.48
N VAL A 114 2.90 -2.93 7.92
CA VAL A 114 2.62 -3.42 6.57
C VAL A 114 2.14 -2.23 5.75
N CYS A 115 3.03 -1.66 4.95
CA CYS A 115 2.83 -0.44 4.19
C CYS A 115 2.44 -0.79 2.75
N ILE A 116 1.25 -0.37 2.32
CA ILE A 116 0.83 -0.43 0.92
C ILE A 116 1.46 0.77 0.19
N LEU A 117 2.28 0.49 -0.82
CA LEU A 117 2.95 1.50 -1.64
C LEU A 117 2.56 1.27 -3.11
N SER A 118 1.60 2.06 -3.57
CA SER A 118 1.07 2.05 -4.94
C SER A 118 1.33 3.39 -5.63
N ASP A 119 1.20 3.41 -6.95
CA ASP A 119 1.28 4.63 -7.74
C ASP A 119 0.17 5.60 -7.35
N ALA A 120 0.41 6.89 -7.56
CA ALA A 120 -0.55 7.96 -7.27
C ALA A 120 -1.61 8.14 -8.39
N ASP A 121 -1.76 7.15 -9.25
CA ASP A 121 -2.70 7.15 -10.37
C ASP A 121 -3.96 6.30 -10.07
N VAL A 122 -4.81 6.15 -11.09
CA VAL A 122 -6.06 5.39 -10.98
C VAL A 122 -5.84 3.88 -10.80
N ASP A 123 -4.76 3.34 -11.36
CA ASP A 123 -4.45 1.91 -11.25
C ASP A 123 -3.86 1.58 -9.87
N GLY A 124 -3.01 2.46 -9.34
CA GLY A 124 -2.51 2.37 -7.98
C GLY A 124 -3.63 2.50 -6.95
N SER A 125 -4.58 3.42 -7.16
CA SER A 125 -5.79 3.51 -6.34
C SER A 125 -6.60 2.20 -6.34
N HIS A 126 -6.70 1.53 -7.49
CA HIS A 126 -7.38 0.24 -7.60
C HIS A 126 -6.64 -0.88 -6.85
N ILE A 127 -5.31 -0.98 -6.98
CA ILE A 127 -4.50 -1.94 -6.22
C ILE A 127 -4.60 -1.69 -4.72
N GLN A 128 -4.57 -0.42 -4.31
CA GLN A 128 -4.76 -0.03 -2.91
C GLN A 128 -6.08 -0.56 -2.36
N VAL A 129 -7.19 -0.38 -3.08
CA VAL A 129 -8.51 -0.89 -2.68
C VAL A 129 -8.54 -2.43 -2.62
N LEU A 130 -7.90 -3.12 -3.56
CA LEU A 130 -7.82 -4.59 -3.55
C LEU A 130 -7.06 -5.12 -2.33
N LEU A 131 -5.94 -4.48 -1.97
CA LEU A 131 -5.16 -4.84 -0.78
C LEU A 131 -5.91 -4.49 0.51
N LEU A 132 -6.56 -3.33 0.59
CA LEU A 132 -7.40 -2.97 1.74
C LEU A 132 -8.56 -3.97 1.90
N THR A 133 -9.15 -4.42 0.80
CA THR A 133 -10.18 -5.48 0.79
C THR A 133 -9.62 -6.79 1.34
N LEU A 134 -8.42 -7.19 0.91
CA LEU A 134 -7.73 -8.37 1.44
C LEU A 134 -7.53 -8.26 2.95
N PHE A 135 -6.95 -7.15 3.44
CA PHE A 135 -6.70 -6.96 4.87
C PHE A 135 -7.98 -6.90 5.68
N PHE A 136 -9.01 -6.18 5.20
CA PHE A 136 -10.28 -6.09 5.91
C PHE A 136 -10.99 -7.45 6.00
N ARG A 137 -11.01 -8.21 4.90
CA ARG A 137 -11.77 -9.47 4.83
C ARG A 137 -11.06 -10.64 5.52
N HIS A 138 -9.74 -10.71 5.36
CA HIS A 138 -8.93 -11.90 5.65
C HIS A 138 -7.82 -11.65 6.68
N PHE A 139 -7.57 -10.40 7.08
CA PHE A 139 -6.65 -10.08 8.18
C PHE A 139 -7.16 -8.93 9.06
N PRO A 140 -8.44 -8.92 9.48
CA PRO A 140 -9.03 -7.77 10.18
C PRO A 140 -8.29 -7.43 11.47
N LYS A 141 -7.67 -8.41 12.15
CA LYS A 141 -6.90 -8.17 13.38
C LYS A 141 -5.61 -7.37 13.15
N LEU A 142 -5.04 -7.40 11.94
CA LEU A 142 -3.91 -6.53 11.59
C LEU A 142 -4.33 -5.06 11.49
N ILE A 143 -5.54 -4.79 11.00
CA ILE A 143 -6.10 -3.43 10.97
C ILE A 143 -6.43 -2.97 12.39
N GLU A 144 -7.11 -3.83 13.18
CA GLU A 144 -7.46 -3.52 14.57
C GLU A 144 -6.23 -3.22 15.43
N ALA A 145 -5.15 -3.98 15.27
CA ALA A 145 -3.88 -3.77 15.97
C ALA A 145 -3.04 -2.61 15.40
N GLY A 146 -3.48 -1.98 14.30
CA GLY A 146 -2.80 -0.82 13.72
C GLY A 146 -1.52 -1.14 12.95
N HIS A 147 -1.41 -2.34 12.38
CA HIS A 147 -0.23 -2.75 11.60
C HIS A 147 -0.32 -2.35 10.12
N VAL A 148 -1.50 -2.04 9.59
CA VAL A 148 -1.67 -1.73 8.16
C VAL A 148 -1.59 -0.23 7.90
N TYR A 149 -0.80 0.17 6.91
CA TYR A 149 -0.57 1.55 6.51
C TYR A 149 -0.68 1.71 4.99
N VAL A 150 -0.99 2.92 4.53
CA VAL A 150 -0.93 3.35 3.14
C VAL A 150 0.11 4.45 3.02
N ALA A 151 1.10 4.27 2.16
CA ALA A 151 2.08 5.30 1.85
C ALA A 151 1.49 6.32 0.87
N LYS A 152 1.86 7.59 1.05
CA LYS A 152 1.44 8.68 0.18
C LYS A 152 2.64 9.28 -0.55
N PRO A 153 3.02 8.74 -1.73
CA PRO A 153 4.07 9.33 -2.55
C PRO A 153 3.67 10.72 -3.05
N PRO A 154 4.65 11.59 -3.37
CA PRO A 154 4.37 12.92 -3.89
C PRO A 154 3.97 12.89 -5.36
N LEU A 155 3.10 13.82 -5.76
CA LEU A 155 2.73 14.06 -7.16
C LEU A 155 3.73 14.97 -7.87
N PHE A 156 4.34 15.92 -7.14
CA PHE A 156 5.20 16.93 -7.73
C PHE A 156 6.55 17.04 -7.03
N ARG A 157 7.58 17.38 -7.81
CA ARG A 157 8.89 17.86 -7.34
C ARG A 157 9.09 19.28 -7.84
N VAL A 158 9.55 20.16 -6.95
CA VAL A 158 9.93 21.53 -7.27
C VAL A 158 11.42 21.69 -6.98
N ASP A 159 12.20 21.99 -8.02
CA ASP A 159 13.62 22.32 -7.89
C ASP A 159 13.79 23.83 -8.03
N ALA A 160 14.33 24.48 -6.99
CA ALA A 160 14.64 25.90 -6.98
C ALA A 160 16.17 26.12 -7.03
N PRO A 161 16.66 27.05 -7.87
CA PRO A 161 18.08 27.29 -8.02
C PRO A 161 18.68 27.96 -6.79
N ALA A 162 20.00 27.84 -6.64
CA ALA A 162 20.73 28.58 -5.62
C ALA A 162 20.57 30.10 -5.84
N ARG A 163 20.49 30.85 -4.74
CA ARG A 163 20.34 32.31 -4.80
C ARG A 163 21.07 33.01 -3.68
N GLY A 164 22.04 33.87 -4.04
CA GLY A 164 22.85 34.58 -3.07
C GLY A 164 23.56 33.59 -2.14
N ARG A 165 23.19 33.60 -0.84
CA ARG A 165 23.71 32.64 0.15
C ARG A 165 22.84 31.39 0.34
N LYS A 166 21.63 31.33 -0.22
CA LYS A 166 20.75 30.15 -0.13
C LYS A 166 21.18 29.12 -1.19
N PRO A 167 21.46 27.86 -0.82
CA PRO A 167 21.78 26.81 -1.78
C PRO A 167 20.54 26.45 -2.62
N ALA A 168 20.76 25.67 -3.69
CA ALA A 168 19.65 25.08 -4.43
C ALA A 168 18.84 24.18 -3.50
N SER A 169 17.52 24.18 -3.67
CA SER A 169 16.61 23.44 -2.80
C SER A 169 15.64 22.59 -3.63
N LYS A 170 15.32 21.42 -3.09
CA LYS A 170 14.29 20.53 -3.65
C LYS A 170 13.13 20.47 -2.66
N ALA A 171 11.91 20.45 -3.17
CA ALA A 171 10.71 20.25 -2.38
C ALA A 171 9.78 19.28 -3.10
N TYR A 172 8.97 18.55 -2.34
CA TYR A 172 8.01 17.59 -2.85
C TYR A 172 6.61 17.97 -2.37
N ALA A 173 5.63 17.86 -3.25
CA ALA A 173 4.22 18.13 -2.97
C ALA A 173 3.38 16.90 -3.26
N LEU A 174 2.47 16.57 -2.34
CA LEU A 174 1.56 15.44 -2.49
C LEU A 174 0.37 15.73 -3.37
N ASP A 175 -0.05 16.97 -3.44
CA ASP A 175 -1.21 17.43 -4.18
C ASP A 175 -0.97 18.83 -4.75
N GLU A 176 -1.92 19.33 -5.53
CA GLU A 176 -1.85 20.66 -6.11
C GLU A 176 -1.83 21.78 -5.05
N GLY A 177 -2.53 21.59 -3.93
CA GLY A 177 -2.57 22.57 -2.84
C GLY A 177 -1.19 22.79 -2.22
N GLU A 178 -0.45 21.72 -1.97
CA GLU A 178 0.93 21.78 -1.49
C GLU A 178 1.88 22.36 -2.53
N LEU A 179 1.68 22.04 -3.80
CA LEU A 179 2.45 22.64 -4.88
C LEU A 179 2.29 24.16 -4.84
N VAL A 180 1.05 24.66 -4.81
CA VAL A 180 0.77 26.10 -4.71
C VAL A 180 1.43 26.72 -3.48
N ALA A 181 1.34 26.06 -2.32
CA ALA A 181 1.97 26.55 -1.09
C ALA A 181 3.50 26.62 -1.19
N ILE A 182 4.15 25.64 -1.83
CA ILE A 182 5.59 25.64 -2.09
C ILE A 182 5.95 26.82 -3.02
N LEU A 183 5.20 27.00 -4.11
CA LEU A 183 5.45 28.09 -5.07
C LEU A 183 5.28 29.47 -4.43
N ASP A 184 4.25 29.66 -3.60
CA ASP A 184 4.03 30.90 -2.87
C ASP A 184 5.14 31.20 -1.87
N LYS A 185 5.68 30.17 -1.21
CA LYS A 185 6.86 30.32 -0.36
C LYS A 185 8.07 30.76 -1.17
N LEU A 186 8.31 30.17 -2.34
CA LEU A 186 9.41 30.57 -3.23
C LEU A 186 9.26 32.02 -3.71
N ARG A 187 8.04 32.46 -4.06
CA ARG A 187 7.74 33.85 -4.42
C ARG A 187 8.01 34.81 -3.27
N LYS A 188 7.53 34.51 -2.06
CA LYS A 188 7.78 35.31 -0.85
C LYS A 188 9.26 35.37 -0.51
N ASP A 189 9.97 34.27 -0.73
CA ASP A 189 11.40 34.22 -0.60
C ASP A 189 12.12 35.05 -1.67
N GLY A 190 11.43 35.57 -2.69
CA GLY A 190 11.96 36.43 -3.76
C GLY A 190 12.56 35.66 -4.94
N VAL A 191 12.24 34.37 -5.08
CA VAL A 191 12.68 33.59 -6.24
C VAL A 191 11.90 34.09 -7.45
N ARG A 192 12.61 34.39 -8.54
CA ARG A 192 11.99 34.95 -9.75
C ARG A 192 11.00 33.94 -10.35
N GLU A 193 9.83 34.41 -10.76
CA GLU A 193 8.85 33.61 -11.51
C GLU A 193 9.53 32.96 -12.73
N GLY A 194 9.39 31.64 -12.86
CA GLY A 194 10.02 30.86 -13.93
C GLY A 194 11.47 30.43 -13.68
N ALA A 195 12.08 30.77 -12.53
CA ALA A 195 13.42 30.29 -12.18
C ALA A 195 13.44 28.88 -11.59
N TRP A 196 12.33 28.40 -11.02
CA TRP A 196 12.18 27.03 -10.54
C TRP A 196 11.64 26.10 -11.63
N SER A 197 11.97 24.82 -11.55
CA SER A 197 11.39 23.77 -12.40
C SER A 197 10.44 22.88 -11.59
N ILE A 198 9.30 22.55 -12.19
CA ILE A 198 8.31 21.64 -11.62
C ILE A 198 8.34 20.35 -12.46
N SER A 199 8.41 19.20 -11.80
CA SER A 199 8.30 17.88 -12.42
C SER A 199 7.15 17.13 -11.76
N ARG A 200 6.27 16.51 -12.56
CA ARG A 200 5.18 15.65 -12.08
C ARG A 200 5.62 14.19 -12.18
N PHE A 201 5.45 13.42 -11.12
CA PHE A 201 5.67 11.97 -11.15
C PHE A 201 4.40 11.29 -11.65
N LYS A 202 4.51 10.43 -12.67
CA LYS A 202 3.36 9.66 -13.15
C LYS A 202 3.17 8.34 -12.41
N GLY A 203 4.25 7.82 -11.84
CA GLY A 203 4.26 6.59 -11.07
C GLY A 203 5.57 6.41 -10.31
N LEU A 204 5.60 5.48 -9.38
CA LEU A 204 6.77 5.20 -8.54
C LEU A 204 7.96 4.69 -9.34
N GLY A 205 7.71 4.06 -10.49
CA GLY A 205 8.76 3.58 -11.41
C GLY A 205 9.60 4.70 -12.05
N GLU A 206 9.13 5.95 -12.05
CA GLU A 206 9.88 7.11 -12.55
C GLU A 206 10.80 7.72 -11.48
N MET A 207 10.65 7.30 -10.22
CA MET A 207 11.41 7.83 -9.09
C MET A 207 12.74 7.08 -8.93
N SER A 208 13.82 7.85 -8.68
CA SER A 208 15.09 7.26 -8.28
C SER A 208 15.02 6.69 -6.85
N ALA A 209 15.95 5.80 -6.51
CA ALA A 209 16.06 5.25 -5.15
C ALA A 209 16.19 6.36 -4.08
N GLU A 210 16.94 7.42 -4.39
CA GLU A 210 17.11 8.59 -3.51
C GLU A 210 15.80 9.35 -3.32
N GLN A 211 15.03 9.56 -4.40
CA GLN A 211 13.74 10.23 -4.32
C GLN A 211 12.72 9.41 -3.52
N LEU A 212 12.68 8.09 -3.73
CA LEU A 212 11.83 7.21 -2.92
C LEU A 212 12.23 7.24 -1.45
N TRP A 213 13.53 7.23 -1.14
CA TRP A 213 14.01 7.40 0.22
C TRP A 213 13.52 8.70 0.84
N GLU A 214 13.77 9.83 0.18
CA GLU A 214 13.40 11.16 0.67
C GLU A 214 11.89 11.35 0.91
N THR A 215 11.04 10.58 0.25
CA THR A 215 9.60 10.88 0.17
C THR A 215 8.68 9.80 0.72
N THR A 216 9.04 8.53 0.61
CA THR A 216 8.15 7.40 0.94
C THR A 216 8.75 6.45 1.97
N LEU A 217 10.06 6.21 1.91
CA LEU A 217 10.70 5.22 2.77
C LEU A 217 11.23 5.84 4.06
N ASN A 218 11.86 7.01 4.03
CA ASN A 218 12.49 7.62 5.20
C ASN A 218 11.46 7.96 6.29
N PRO A 219 11.55 7.38 7.51
CA PRO A 219 10.65 7.66 8.61
C PRO A 219 10.47 9.14 8.99
N ASP A 220 11.50 9.96 8.78
CA ASP A 220 11.51 11.37 9.19
C ASP A 220 10.76 12.29 8.23
N THR A 221 10.65 11.90 6.96
CA THR A 221 10.11 12.76 5.89
C THR A 221 8.89 12.20 5.20
N ARG A 222 8.66 10.89 5.30
CA ARG A 222 7.55 10.20 4.64
C ARG A 222 6.19 10.58 5.23
N ARG A 223 5.15 10.24 4.46
CA ARG A 223 3.77 10.29 4.92
C ARG A 223 3.12 8.92 4.84
N LEU A 224 2.82 8.38 6.00
CA LEU A 224 2.12 7.11 6.15
C LEU A 224 0.78 7.34 6.84
N LEU A 225 -0.29 6.83 6.23
CA LEU A 225 -1.63 6.82 6.81
C LEU A 225 -1.90 5.46 7.43
N GLN A 226 -2.13 5.42 8.75
CA GLN A 226 -2.52 4.19 9.42
C GLN A 226 -3.98 3.86 9.09
N VAL A 227 -4.24 2.65 8.63
CA VAL A 227 -5.59 2.19 8.29
C VAL A 227 -6.34 1.83 9.56
N ARG A 228 -7.50 2.45 9.76
CA ARG A 228 -8.43 2.19 10.87
C ARG A 228 -9.86 2.35 10.37
N LEU A 229 -10.83 1.69 11.01
CA LEU A 229 -12.26 1.85 10.70
C LEU A 229 -12.78 3.25 11.07
N GLY A 230 -12.15 3.90 12.06
CA GLY A 230 -12.45 5.27 12.44
C GLY A 230 -13.86 5.42 13.01
N ARG A 231 -14.67 6.28 12.39
CA ARG A 231 -16.05 6.56 12.80
C ARG A 231 -17.04 5.49 12.34
N PHE A 232 -16.72 4.77 11.27
CA PHE A 232 -17.58 3.73 10.72
C PHE A 232 -17.34 2.42 11.48
N GLY A 233 -18.41 1.66 11.72
CA GLY A 233 -18.30 0.34 12.29
C GLY A 233 -17.76 -0.67 11.27
N PHE A 234 -17.47 -1.88 11.75
CA PHE A 234 -17.14 -3.01 10.87
C PHE A 234 -18.28 -3.31 9.90
N ALA A 235 -19.53 -3.30 10.38
CA ALA A 235 -20.71 -3.58 9.56
C ALA A 235 -20.92 -2.54 8.44
N ASP A 236 -20.74 -1.24 8.75
CA ASP A 236 -20.87 -0.18 7.76
C ASP A 236 -19.78 -0.29 6.69
N THR A 237 -18.53 -0.47 7.13
CA THR A 237 -17.39 -0.67 6.23
C THR A 237 -17.58 -1.90 5.35
N GLN A 238 -18.08 -3.01 5.92
CA GLN A 238 -18.40 -4.22 5.17
C GLN A 238 -19.49 -3.97 4.10
N GLY A 239 -20.50 -3.17 4.42
CA GLY A 239 -21.54 -2.77 3.46
C GLY A 239 -20.97 -2.01 2.27
N GLU A 240 -20.11 -1.01 2.53
CA GLU A 240 -19.47 -0.21 1.47
C GLU A 240 -18.51 -1.05 0.61
N ILE A 241 -17.68 -1.90 1.24
CA ILE A 241 -16.81 -2.81 0.48
C ILE A 241 -17.64 -3.81 -0.34
N THR A 242 -18.80 -4.26 0.17
CA THR A 242 -19.71 -5.14 -0.60
C THR A 242 -20.17 -4.46 -1.88
N LYS A 243 -20.67 -3.23 -1.79
CA LYS A 243 -21.10 -2.45 -2.97
C LYS A 243 -19.95 -2.29 -3.97
N LEU A 244 -18.75 -1.99 -3.48
CA LEU A 244 -17.58 -1.73 -4.33
C LEU A 244 -16.94 -2.98 -4.93
N MET A 245 -16.97 -4.12 -4.24
CA MET A 245 -16.15 -5.30 -4.57
C MET A 245 -16.98 -6.55 -4.89
N GLY A 246 -18.28 -6.56 -4.57
CA GLY A 246 -19.19 -7.66 -4.87
C GLY A 246 -19.39 -7.86 -6.38
N LYS A 247 -19.48 -9.13 -6.81
CA LYS A 247 -19.69 -9.45 -8.23
C LYS A 247 -21.12 -9.14 -8.68
N GLY A 248 -22.09 -9.32 -7.79
CA GLY A 248 -23.51 -9.02 -8.04
C GLY A 248 -23.88 -7.54 -7.91
N GLU A 249 -22.98 -6.70 -7.40
CA GLU A 249 -23.27 -5.32 -6.98
C GLU A 249 -23.02 -4.28 -8.09
N ALA A 250 -23.14 -4.68 -9.36
CA ALA A 250 -22.89 -3.76 -10.48
C ALA A 250 -23.82 -2.53 -10.48
N ALA A 251 -25.11 -2.73 -10.15
CA ALA A 251 -26.09 -1.66 -10.07
C ALA A 251 -25.80 -0.72 -8.89
N ALA A 252 -25.58 -1.26 -7.68
CA ALA A 252 -25.29 -0.48 -6.49
C ALA A 252 -23.98 0.32 -6.62
N ARG A 253 -22.95 -0.26 -7.25
CA ARG A 253 -21.70 0.44 -7.55
C ARG A 253 -21.89 1.58 -8.54
N ARG A 254 -22.73 1.39 -9.56
CA ARG A 254 -23.07 2.46 -10.52
C ARG A 254 -23.80 3.61 -9.82
N GLU A 255 -24.82 3.30 -9.03
CA GLU A 255 -25.56 4.30 -8.26
C GLU A 255 -24.64 5.08 -7.31
N LEU A 256 -23.73 4.38 -6.62
CA LEU A 256 -22.73 5.02 -5.77
C LEU A 256 -21.81 5.96 -6.55
N MET A 257 -21.33 5.53 -7.71
CA MET A 257 -20.50 6.36 -8.59
C MET A 257 -21.26 7.58 -9.09
N GLU A 258 -22.52 7.44 -9.51
CA GLU A 258 -23.37 8.55 -9.95
C GLU A 258 -23.64 9.56 -8.82
N LEU A 259 -23.92 9.07 -7.61
CA LEU A 259 -24.18 9.92 -6.44
C LEU A 259 -22.94 10.69 -5.97
N ARG A 260 -21.75 10.09 -6.12
CA ARG A 260 -20.48 10.62 -5.60
C ARG A 260 -19.58 11.22 -6.69
N ALA A 261 -20.00 11.20 -7.95
CA ALA A 261 -19.19 11.67 -9.07
C ALA A 261 -18.71 13.12 -8.85
N ASP A 262 -19.59 13.97 -8.34
CA ASP A 262 -19.33 15.40 -8.13
C ASP A 262 -18.47 15.66 -6.88
N ASP A 263 -18.32 14.68 -5.98
CA ASP A 263 -17.53 14.79 -4.75
C ASP A 263 -16.05 14.46 -4.97
N VAL A 264 -15.67 13.97 -6.15
CA VAL A 264 -14.32 13.47 -6.45
C VAL A 264 -13.62 14.37 -7.47
N GLU A 265 -12.63 15.12 -7.03
CA GLU A 265 -11.62 15.70 -7.92
C GLU A 265 -10.67 14.57 -8.34
N ILE A 266 -10.74 14.16 -9.60
CA ILE A 266 -9.80 13.21 -10.19
C ILE A 266 -8.59 14.03 -10.63
N ASP A 267 -7.42 13.79 -10.05
CA ASP A 267 -6.15 14.35 -10.50
C ASP A 267 -5.78 13.79 -11.88
N VAL A 268 -6.43 14.27 -12.95
CA VAL A 268 -6.08 13.96 -14.35
C VAL A 268 -4.84 14.77 -14.75
#